data_AF-A0A1V5MQL2-F1
#
_entry.id   AF-A0A1V5MQL2-F1
#
_cell.length_a   1.000
_cell.length_b   1.000
_cell.length_c   1.000
_cell.angle_alpha   90.00
_cell.angle_beta   90.00
_cell.angle_gamma   90.00
#
_symmetry.space_group_name_H-M   'P 1'
#
loop_
_entity.id
_entity.type
_entity.pdbx_description
1 polymer ?
#
loop_
_entity_poly.entity_id
_entity_poly.type
_entity_poly.pdbx_seq_one_letter_code
_entity_poly.pdbx_strand_id
1 'polypeptide(L)'
;MEGLRDSFVLGASYFPITKEVRQVNRFSHPDLRHYVNPFNPADSLNYVFSPAGLYTRITLPNQLFTELNGNAINAMTLNISATQLDEATYGMAPPSTMLLIRESDATDFFTRFEVSDNTYSFLADYDKSDECYDFNLSYYAQKMVRAMADSTSTTFEPYTSMLLIPVTVVTSNDGDEVRIEPLLTPSAVKIKGWNHPTASMKLELVYTKGKVN
;
A
#
# COMPACT_ATOMS: atom_id res chain seq x y z
N MET A 1 -57.84 36.45 21.29
CA MET A 1 -56.87 35.34 21.23
C MET A 1 -56.22 35.43 19.85
N GLU A 2 -55.20 36.29 19.72
CA GLU A 2 -54.49 36.48 18.46
C GLU A 2 -53.17 35.71 18.52
N GLY A 3 -52.93 34.92 17.47
CA GLY A 3 -51.84 33.96 17.38
C GLY A 3 -50.48 34.64 17.23
N LEU A 4 -49.55 34.26 18.11
CA LEU A 4 -48.12 34.51 17.94
C LEU A 4 -47.64 33.77 16.69
N ARG A 5 -47.36 34.52 15.62
CA ARG A 5 -46.57 34.03 14.49
C ARG A 5 -45.09 34.10 14.89
N ASP A 6 -44.53 32.94 15.22
CA ASP A 6 -43.10 32.77 15.39
C ASP A 6 -42.45 32.80 14.00
N SER A 7 -41.49 33.71 13.78
CA SER A 7 -40.81 33.90 12.50
C SER A 7 -39.38 33.39 12.59
N PHE A 8 -39.07 32.33 11.84
CA PHE A 8 -37.73 31.77 11.72
C PHE A 8 -36.86 32.68 10.84
N VAL A 9 -35.82 33.30 11.39
CA VAL A 9 -34.83 34.05 10.61
C VAL A 9 -33.70 33.09 10.23
N LEU A 10 -33.67 32.69 8.97
CA LEU A 10 -32.55 31.93 8.42
C LEU A 10 -31.41 32.90 8.05
N GLY A 11 -30.49 33.11 8.99
CA GLY A 11 -29.26 33.86 8.72
C GLY A 11 -28.27 32.99 7.94
N ALA A 12 -28.08 33.27 6.65
CA ALA A 12 -27.01 32.68 5.86
C ALA A 12 -25.87 33.70 5.71
N SER A 13 -24.70 33.39 6.28
CA SER A 13 -23.49 34.18 6.07
C SER A 13 -22.76 33.69 4.83
N TYR A 14 -22.74 34.50 3.78
CA TYR A 14 -21.99 34.24 2.56
C TYR A 14 -20.59 34.81 2.69
N PHE A 15 -19.56 33.96 2.77
CA PHE A 15 -18.17 34.38 2.78
C PHE A 15 -17.62 34.29 1.34
N PRO A 16 -17.43 35.43 0.63
CA PRO A 16 -16.80 35.40 -0.68
C PRO A 16 -15.34 34.96 -0.53
N ILE A 17 -14.96 33.89 -1.21
CA ILE A 17 -13.58 33.40 -1.29
C ILE A 17 -12.78 34.44 -2.08
N THR A 18 -11.98 35.28 -1.40
CA THR A 18 -11.00 36.15 -2.09
C THR A 18 -9.77 35.33 -2.50
N LYS A 19 -9.03 35.79 -3.50
CA LYS A 19 -7.83 35.11 -4.03
C LYS A 19 -6.71 34.91 -2.99
N GLU A 20 -6.80 35.51 -1.81
CA GLU A 20 -5.84 35.31 -0.71
C GLU A 20 -6.20 34.18 0.26
N VAL A 21 -7.41 33.61 0.18
CA VAL A 21 -7.81 32.53 1.09
C VAL A 21 -7.17 31.23 0.66
N ARG A 22 -6.00 30.92 1.24
CA ARG A 22 -5.39 29.60 1.16
C ARG A 22 -6.03 28.70 2.22
N GLN A 23 -6.82 27.73 1.80
CA GLN A 23 -7.28 26.66 2.69
C GLN A 23 -6.08 25.77 3.02
N VAL A 24 -5.61 25.85 4.26
CA VAL A 24 -4.50 25.02 4.77
C VAL A 24 -5.11 23.96 5.69
N ASN A 25 -5.17 22.72 5.24
CA ASN A 25 -5.53 21.59 6.10
C ASN A 25 -4.28 21.19 6.90
N ARG A 26 -4.29 21.42 8.22
CA ARG A 26 -3.24 20.95 9.12
C ARG A 26 -3.68 19.65 9.77
N PHE A 27 -3.10 18.53 9.35
CA PHE A 27 -3.25 17.25 10.04
C PHE A 27 -2.25 17.18 11.18
N SER A 28 -2.75 17.14 12.43
CA SER A 28 -1.91 16.89 13.61
C SER A 28 -1.95 15.40 13.91
N HIS A 29 -0.84 14.71 13.65
CA HIS A 29 -0.71 13.29 14.01
C HIS A 29 -0.31 13.18 15.49
N PRO A 30 -0.79 12.14 16.21
CA PRO A 30 -0.21 11.78 17.50
C PRO A 30 1.29 11.50 17.33
N ASP A 31 2.07 11.62 18.40
CA ASP A 31 3.51 11.43 18.35
C ASP A 31 3.87 10.06 17.73
N LEU A 32 4.32 10.09 16.48
CA LEU A 32 4.56 8.89 15.68
C LEU A 32 5.80 8.13 16.18
N ARG A 33 6.62 8.71 17.06
CA ARG A 33 7.83 8.06 17.60
C ARG A 33 7.53 6.73 18.30
N HIS A 34 6.33 6.56 18.86
CA HIS A 34 5.91 5.29 19.46
C HIS A 34 5.64 4.19 18.43
N TYR A 35 5.26 4.54 17.20
CA TYR A 35 4.99 3.60 16.09
C TYR A 35 6.20 3.40 15.16
N VAL A 36 7.09 4.38 15.12
CA VAL A 36 8.36 4.32 14.38
C VAL A 36 9.43 3.58 15.19
N ASN A 37 9.20 3.28 16.48
CA ASN A 37 10.18 2.63 17.32
C ASN A 37 10.42 1.17 16.87
N PRO A 38 11.57 0.85 16.24
CA PRO A 38 11.89 -0.52 15.81
C PRO A 38 12.13 -1.46 17.02
N PHE A 39 12.12 -0.93 18.26
CA PHE A 39 12.41 -1.66 19.49
C PHE A 39 11.18 -2.27 20.20
N ASN A 40 10.05 -2.48 19.52
CA ASN A 40 9.09 -3.53 19.93
C ASN A 40 9.16 -4.75 18.98
N PRO A 41 10.33 -5.41 18.83
CA PRO A 41 10.50 -6.60 17.99
C PRO A 41 9.72 -7.81 18.50
N ALA A 42 9.17 -7.75 19.73
CA ALA A 42 8.39 -8.83 20.32
C ALA A 42 7.10 -9.12 19.53
N ASP A 43 6.50 -8.08 18.92
CA ASP A 43 5.20 -8.21 18.26
C ASP A 43 5.30 -8.23 16.73
N SER A 44 6.45 -7.95 16.12
CA SER A 44 6.63 -7.87 14.65
C SER A 44 5.53 -7.05 13.95
N LEU A 45 5.23 -5.87 14.49
CA LEU A 45 4.23 -4.95 13.94
C LEU A 45 4.91 -3.78 13.25
N ASN A 46 4.49 -3.52 12.02
CA ASN A 46 4.81 -2.33 11.25
C ASN A 46 3.54 -1.50 11.07
N TYR A 47 3.68 -0.27 10.58
CA TYR A 47 2.56 0.65 10.49
C TYR A 47 2.55 1.37 9.15
N VAL A 48 1.34 1.62 8.67
CA VAL A 48 1.08 2.52 7.55
C VAL A 48 0.11 3.60 8.03
N PHE A 49 0.47 4.86 7.84
CA PHE A 49 -0.38 6.01 8.17
C PHE A 49 -0.43 7.00 7.02
N SER A 50 -1.66 7.34 6.61
CA SER A 50 -1.93 8.38 5.62
C SER A 50 -2.74 9.53 6.23
N PRO A 51 -2.46 10.80 5.86
CA PRO A 51 -1.41 11.28 4.96
C PRO A 51 -0.04 11.49 5.64
N ALA A 52 0.21 10.89 6.81
CA ALA A 52 1.44 11.10 7.62
C ALA A 52 2.75 10.78 6.90
N GLY A 53 2.72 10.00 5.81
CA GLY A 53 3.90 9.59 5.06
C GLY A 53 4.70 8.49 5.76
N LEU A 54 4.09 7.75 6.69
CA LEU A 54 4.72 6.58 7.33
C LEU A 54 4.34 5.33 6.54
N TYR A 55 5.34 4.76 5.86
CA TYR A 55 5.19 3.60 4.98
C TYR A 55 6.05 2.44 5.46
N THR A 56 5.65 1.21 5.10
CA THR A 56 6.38 0.00 5.46
C THR A 56 7.27 -0.44 4.30
N ARG A 57 8.54 -0.74 4.58
CA ARG A 57 9.45 -1.38 3.62
C ARG A 57 9.28 -2.90 3.68
N ILE A 58 9.20 -3.54 2.53
CA ILE A 58 9.14 -4.99 2.37
C ILE A 58 10.35 -5.43 1.56
N THR A 59 11.06 -6.43 2.06
CA THR A 59 12.21 -7.01 1.38
C THR A 59 11.98 -8.49 1.13
N LEU A 60 11.94 -8.87 -0.15
CA LEU A 60 11.84 -10.28 -0.54
C LEU A 60 13.22 -10.97 -0.42
N PRO A 61 13.27 -12.23 0.03
CA PRO A 61 14.54 -12.94 0.18
C PRO A 61 15.15 -13.26 -1.19
N ASN A 62 16.29 -12.67 -1.51
CA ASN A 62 16.93 -12.87 -2.82
C ASN A 62 17.28 -14.34 -3.12
N GLN A 63 17.63 -15.11 -2.08
CA GLN A 63 17.98 -16.54 -2.19
C GLN A 63 16.87 -17.37 -2.84
N LEU A 64 15.60 -17.00 -2.61
CA LEU A 64 14.43 -17.66 -3.19
C LEU A 64 14.53 -17.72 -4.72
N PHE A 65 14.88 -16.60 -5.38
CA PHE A 65 14.91 -16.54 -6.83
C PHE A 65 16.08 -17.33 -7.42
N THR A 66 17.21 -17.41 -6.69
CA THR A 66 18.35 -18.22 -7.07
C THR A 66 18.02 -19.72 -6.99
N GLU A 67 17.34 -20.16 -5.92
CA GLU A 67 16.92 -21.56 -5.74
C GLU A 67 15.91 -22.02 -6.79
N LEU A 68 15.14 -21.07 -7.34
CA LEU A 68 14.15 -21.31 -8.38
C LEU A 68 14.73 -21.29 -9.80
N ASN A 69 16.04 -21.10 -9.96
CA ASN A 69 16.68 -21.11 -11.28
C ASN A 69 16.37 -22.41 -12.03
N GLY A 70 15.97 -22.29 -13.30
CA GLY A 70 15.55 -23.40 -14.15
C GLY A 70 14.13 -23.91 -13.92
N ASN A 71 13.39 -23.39 -12.94
CA ASN A 71 11.98 -23.71 -12.71
C ASN A 71 11.06 -22.70 -13.41
N ALA A 72 9.86 -23.15 -13.78
CA ALA A 72 8.80 -22.28 -14.30
C ALA A 72 7.89 -21.81 -13.16
N ILE A 73 7.84 -20.51 -12.89
CA ILE A 73 6.95 -19.94 -11.87
C ILE A 73 5.55 -19.80 -12.46
N ASN A 74 4.56 -20.46 -11.84
CA ASN A 74 3.17 -20.43 -12.28
C ASN A 74 2.36 -19.39 -11.52
N ALA A 75 2.58 -19.29 -10.20
CA ALA A 75 1.97 -18.27 -9.35
C ALA A 75 2.91 -17.88 -8.22
N MET A 76 2.94 -16.60 -7.87
CA MET A 76 3.54 -16.08 -6.64
C MET A 76 2.61 -15.05 -6.04
N THR A 77 2.15 -15.27 -4.81
CA THR A 77 1.26 -14.34 -4.09
C THR A 77 1.90 -13.93 -2.77
N LEU A 78 1.99 -12.63 -2.53
CA LEU A 78 2.39 -12.08 -1.24
C LEU A 78 1.14 -11.67 -0.47
N ASN A 79 0.80 -12.44 0.56
CA ASN A 79 -0.27 -12.12 1.50
C ASN A 79 0.31 -11.32 2.67
N ILE A 80 -0.12 -10.07 2.77
CA ILE A 80 0.24 -9.17 3.86
C ILE A 80 -0.91 -9.15 4.87
N SER A 81 -0.73 -9.82 6.00
CA SER A 81 -1.70 -9.73 7.08
C SER A 81 -1.66 -8.34 7.72
N ALA A 82 -2.83 -7.74 7.79
CA ALA A 82 -3.09 -6.47 8.41
C ALA A 82 -3.94 -6.68 9.68
N THR A 83 -3.97 -5.66 10.53
CA THR A 83 -4.99 -5.53 11.57
C THR A 83 -5.29 -4.05 11.74
N GLN A 84 -6.56 -3.76 11.97
CA GLN A 84 -7.02 -2.40 12.16
C GLN A 84 -6.38 -1.77 13.41
N LEU A 85 -6.21 -0.44 13.38
CA LEU A 85 -5.96 0.28 14.62
C LEU A 85 -7.19 0.19 15.52
N ASP A 86 -7.00 0.38 16.82
CA ASP A 86 -8.14 0.44 17.74
C ASP A 86 -9.09 1.58 17.30
N GLU A 87 -10.25 1.20 16.77
CA GLU A 87 -11.27 2.11 16.24
C GLU A 87 -11.70 3.13 17.29
N ALA A 88 -11.83 2.71 18.55
CA ALA A 88 -12.30 3.55 19.64
C ALA A 88 -11.33 4.69 19.96
N THR A 89 -10.04 4.46 19.75
CA THR A 89 -8.98 5.44 20.08
C THR A 89 -8.65 6.34 18.89
N TYR A 90 -8.63 5.80 17.66
CA TYR A 90 -8.09 6.52 16.50
C TYR A 90 -9.12 6.82 15.41
N GLY A 91 -10.25 6.08 15.35
CA GLY A 91 -11.29 6.27 14.33
C GLY A 91 -10.84 6.14 12.87
N MET A 92 -9.67 5.53 12.63
CA MET A 92 -9.09 5.38 11.29
C MET A 92 -9.34 3.96 10.76
N ALA A 93 -9.90 3.89 9.56
CA ALA A 93 -10.05 2.63 8.84
C ALA A 93 -8.74 2.24 8.12
N PRO A 94 -8.54 0.95 7.81
CA PRO A 94 -7.48 0.53 6.91
C PRO A 94 -7.66 1.18 5.53
N PRO A 95 -6.58 1.57 4.85
CA PRO A 95 -6.64 2.03 3.45
C PRO A 95 -7.37 1.02 2.57
N SER A 96 -8.22 1.47 1.64
CA SER A 96 -8.94 0.55 0.75
C SER A 96 -8.00 -0.19 -0.19
N THR A 97 -6.96 0.50 -0.65
CA THR A 97 -6.03 0.01 -1.67
C THR A 97 -4.60 0.37 -1.26
N MET A 98 -3.69 -0.58 -1.44
CA MET A 98 -2.27 -0.41 -1.22
C MET A 98 -1.50 -0.62 -2.52
N LEU A 99 -0.49 0.22 -2.72
CA LEU A 99 0.51 0.09 -3.77
C LEU A 99 1.77 -0.52 -3.15
N LEU A 100 2.21 -1.64 -3.69
CA LEU A 100 3.54 -2.18 -3.48
C LEU A 100 4.42 -1.75 -4.65
N ILE A 101 5.46 -0.96 -4.40
CA ILE A 101 6.30 -0.38 -5.45
C ILE A 101 7.79 -0.57 -5.16
N ARG A 102 8.60 -0.78 -6.20
CA ARG A 102 10.07 -0.75 -6.11
C ARG A 102 10.52 0.54 -5.43
N GLU A 103 11.37 0.41 -4.40
CA GLU A 103 11.75 1.53 -3.54
C GLU A 103 12.39 2.70 -4.31
N SER A 104 13.19 2.41 -5.36
CA SER A 104 13.82 3.43 -6.20
C SER A 104 12.82 4.28 -7.00
N ASP A 105 11.65 3.75 -7.32
CA ASP A 105 10.69 4.38 -8.23
C ASP A 105 9.60 5.13 -7.51
N ALA A 106 9.45 4.91 -6.19
CA ALA A 106 8.33 5.43 -5.40
C ALA A 106 8.14 6.94 -5.50
N THR A 107 9.24 7.70 -5.59
CA THR A 107 9.16 9.18 -5.71
C THR A 107 8.68 9.59 -7.11
N ASP A 108 9.23 8.97 -8.16
CA ASP A 108 8.95 9.36 -9.54
C ASP A 108 7.63 8.81 -10.06
N PHE A 109 7.11 7.76 -9.45
CA PHE A 109 5.83 7.15 -9.81
C PHE A 109 4.66 8.12 -9.68
N PHE A 110 4.57 8.79 -8.52
CA PHE A 110 3.48 9.74 -8.26
C PHE A 110 3.64 11.06 -9.02
N THR A 111 4.88 11.49 -9.30
CA THR A 111 5.12 12.74 -10.06
C THR A 111 4.81 12.58 -11.54
N ARG A 112 4.91 11.36 -12.07
CA ARG A 112 4.58 11.02 -13.46
C ARG A 112 3.14 10.57 -13.66
N PHE A 113 2.34 10.45 -12.61
CA PHE A 113 0.96 9.96 -12.65
C PHE A 113 0.84 8.56 -13.28
N GLU A 114 1.76 7.68 -12.94
CA GLU A 114 1.82 6.32 -13.49
C GLU A 114 0.62 5.47 -13.02
N VAL A 115 0.42 4.36 -13.73
CA VAL A 115 -0.50 3.27 -13.38
C VAL A 115 0.28 2.01 -12.98
N SER A 116 -0.39 1.01 -12.42
CA SER A 116 0.30 -0.22 -12.02
C SER A 116 0.73 -1.04 -13.24
N ASP A 117 1.93 -1.65 -13.18
CA ASP A 117 2.55 -2.36 -14.30
C ASP A 117 2.78 -3.86 -14.04
N ASN A 118 2.42 -4.33 -12.83
CA ASN A 118 2.63 -5.69 -12.34
C ASN A 118 4.08 -6.21 -12.50
N THR A 119 5.04 -5.29 -12.58
CA THR A 119 6.46 -5.59 -12.78
C THR A 119 7.32 -4.88 -11.76
N TYR A 120 7.13 -3.57 -11.59
CA TYR A 120 7.77 -2.71 -10.59
C TYR A 120 6.77 -2.16 -9.56
N SER A 121 5.48 -2.26 -9.87
CA SER A 121 4.36 -1.75 -9.08
C SER A 121 3.17 -2.72 -9.11
N PHE A 122 2.53 -2.91 -7.96
CA PHE A 122 1.44 -3.86 -7.77
C PHE A 122 0.37 -3.24 -6.87
N LEU A 123 -0.90 -3.48 -7.19
CA LEU A 123 -2.02 -3.05 -6.36
C LEU A 123 -2.64 -4.26 -5.66
N ALA A 124 -3.13 -4.02 -4.45
CA ALA A 124 -3.99 -4.94 -3.74
C ALA A 124 -5.03 -4.14 -2.95
N ASP A 125 -6.27 -4.63 -2.97
CA ASP A 125 -7.34 -4.10 -2.15
C ASP A 125 -7.37 -4.80 -0.78
N TYR A 126 -7.90 -4.09 0.21
CA TYR A 126 -8.04 -4.62 1.56
C TYR A 126 -9.17 -5.66 1.63
N ASP A 127 -8.82 -6.90 1.93
CA ASP A 127 -9.77 -7.93 2.30
C ASP A 127 -10.18 -7.75 3.77
N LYS A 128 -11.44 -7.39 4.00
CA LYS A 128 -12.00 -7.20 5.34
C LYS A 128 -12.28 -8.50 6.08
N SER A 129 -12.51 -9.60 5.36
CA SER A 129 -12.82 -10.90 5.94
C SER A 129 -11.58 -11.56 6.50
N ASP A 130 -10.48 -11.52 5.74
CA ASP A 130 -9.21 -12.13 6.12
C ASP A 130 -8.21 -11.12 6.74
N GLU A 131 -8.59 -9.84 6.79
CA GLU A 131 -7.77 -8.72 7.23
C GLU A 131 -6.40 -8.71 6.54
N CYS A 132 -6.37 -8.73 5.20
CA CYS A 132 -5.13 -8.81 4.45
C CYS A 132 -5.13 -8.01 3.15
N TYR A 133 -3.94 -7.91 2.55
CA TYR A 133 -3.73 -7.45 1.18
C TYR A 133 -2.98 -8.53 0.40
N ASP A 134 -3.56 -8.98 -0.71
CA ASP A 134 -2.99 -10.04 -1.53
C ASP A 134 -2.42 -9.48 -2.83
N PHE A 135 -1.09 -9.49 -2.93
CA PHE A 135 -0.37 -9.01 -4.11
C PHE A 135 0.00 -10.17 -5.03
N ASN A 136 -0.41 -10.10 -6.29
CA ASN A 136 0.04 -11.03 -7.31
C ASN A 136 1.40 -10.61 -7.87
N LEU A 137 2.43 -11.39 -7.56
CA LEU A 137 3.82 -11.13 -7.93
C LEU A 137 4.34 -12.11 -9.00
N SER A 138 3.44 -12.84 -9.66
CA SER A 138 3.81 -13.97 -10.55
C SER A 138 4.67 -13.54 -11.74
N TYR A 139 4.32 -12.42 -12.39
CA TYR A 139 5.07 -11.92 -13.54
C TYR A 139 6.47 -11.42 -13.13
N TYR A 140 6.53 -10.64 -12.06
CA TYR A 140 7.78 -10.20 -11.44
C TYR A 140 8.67 -11.37 -11.02
N ALA A 141 8.12 -12.41 -10.38
CA ALA A 141 8.87 -13.57 -9.95
C ALA A 141 9.53 -14.30 -11.13
N GLN A 142 8.81 -14.44 -12.26
CA GLN A 142 9.38 -15.00 -13.48
C GLN A 142 10.54 -14.15 -14.03
N LYS A 143 10.40 -12.82 -13.99
CA LYS A 143 11.47 -11.89 -14.42
C LYS A 143 12.69 -11.98 -13.52
N MET A 144 12.50 -12.02 -12.20
CA MET A 144 13.55 -12.20 -11.22
C MET A 144 14.33 -13.50 -11.44
N VAL A 145 13.65 -14.65 -11.54
CA VAL A 145 14.32 -15.95 -11.77
C VAL A 145 15.13 -15.94 -13.07
N ARG A 146 14.59 -15.37 -14.15
CA ARG A 146 15.29 -15.28 -15.44
C ARG A 146 16.52 -14.37 -15.38
N ALA A 147 16.41 -13.21 -14.74
CA ALA A 147 17.53 -12.28 -14.62
C ALA A 147 18.64 -12.81 -13.70
N MET A 148 18.28 -13.61 -12.70
CA MET A 148 19.26 -14.32 -11.86
C MET A 148 19.96 -15.46 -12.62
N ALA A 149 19.29 -16.08 -13.59
CA ALA A 149 19.86 -17.12 -14.46
C ALA A 149 20.77 -16.55 -15.56
N ASP A 150 20.40 -15.40 -16.11
CA ASP A 150 21.14 -14.70 -17.16
C ASP A 150 21.43 -13.26 -16.75
N SER A 151 22.58 -13.08 -16.09
CA SER A 151 23.05 -11.78 -15.59
C SER A 151 23.42 -10.78 -16.71
N THR A 152 23.31 -11.16 -17.99
CA THR A 152 23.60 -10.28 -19.13
C THR A 152 22.36 -9.61 -19.71
N SER A 153 21.16 -10.00 -19.27
CA SER A 153 19.90 -9.41 -19.71
C SER A 153 19.74 -7.98 -19.19
N THR A 154 19.58 -7.02 -20.10
CA THR A 154 19.36 -5.59 -19.80
C THR A 154 17.88 -5.20 -19.76
N THR A 155 16.97 -6.15 -19.95
CA THR A 155 15.52 -5.89 -20.13
C THR A 155 14.75 -5.75 -18.82
N PHE A 156 15.36 -6.12 -17.70
CA PHE A 156 14.77 -6.07 -16.37
C PHE A 156 15.89 -5.84 -15.35
N GLU A 157 15.69 -4.89 -14.44
CA GLU A 157 16.62 -4.61 -13.36
C GLU A 157 16.13 -5.34 -12.10
N PRO A 158 16.84 -6.39 -11.62
CA PRO A 158 16.44 -7.13 -10.42
C PRO A 158 16.41 -6.24 -9.19
N TYR A 159 15.38 -6.41 -8.37
CA TYR A 159 15.22 -5.69 -7.12
C TYR A 159 14.50 -6.58 -6.11
N THR A 160 14.66 -6.31 -4.82
CA THR A 160 13.95 -7.05 -3.76
C THR A 160 13.33 -6.12 -2.71
N SER A 161 13.73 -4.85 -2.69
CA SER A 161 13.21 -3.84 -1.76
C SER A 161 12.05 -3.08 -2.37
N MET A 162 10.93 -3.06 -1.66
CA MET A 162 9.68 -2.43 -2.05
C MET A 162 9.12 -1.58 -0.91
N LEU A 163 8.34 -0.57 -1.24
CA LEU A 163 7.57 0.24 -0.29
C LEU A 163 6.08 -0.09 -0.44
N LEU A 164 5.40 -0.24 0.71
CA LEU A 164 3.96 -0.40 0.80
C LEU A 164 3.33 0.96 1.13
N ILE A 165 2.62 1.52 0.16
CA ILE A 165 2.10 2.90 0.19
C ILE A 165 0.58 2.88 0.01
N PRO A 166 -0.21 3.54 0.88
CA PRO A 166 -1.65 3.67 0.70
C PRO A 166 -1.95 4.65 -0.44
N VAL A 167 -2.84 4.25 -1.34
CA VAL A 167 -3.12 5.01 -2.57
C VAL A 167 -4.60 5.14 -2.85
N THR A 168 -4.95 6.09 -3.72
CA THR A 168 -6.23 6.18 -4.40
C THR A 168 -6.02 5.88 -5.87
N VAL A 169 -6.77 4.91 -6.39
CA VAL A 169 -6.78 4.59 -7.82
C VAL A 169 -7.84 5.47 -8.48
N VAL A 170 -7.43 6.27 -9.45
CA VAL A 170 -8.35 7.06 -10.26
C VAL A 170 -8.64 6.31 -11.54
N THR A 171 -9.90 5.95 -11.76
CA THR A 171 -10.35 5.20 -12.93
C THR A 171 -11.06 6.10 -13.94
N SER A 172 -11.03 5.69 -15.20
CA SER A 172 -11.84 6.28 -16.27
C SER A 172 -13.30 5.84 -16.11
N ASN A 173 -14.20 6.43 -16.91
CA ASN A 173 -15.59 5.98 -16.97
C ASN A 173 -15.73 4.53 -17.45
N ASP A 174 -14.72 4.03 -18.17
CA ASP A 174 -14.66 2.65 -18.70
C ASP A 174 -14.05 1.66 -17.69
N GLY A 175 -13.59 2.15 -16.53
CA GLY A 175 -13.03 1.34 -15.45
C GLY A 175 -11.51 1.14 -15.52
N ASP A 176 -10.85 1.65 -16.57
CA ASP A 176 -9.40 1.58 -16.71
C ASP A 176 -8.70 2.47 -15.68
N GLU A 177 -7.57 1.99 -15.13
CA GLU A 177 -6.68 2.81 -14.32
C GLU A 177 -6.15 3.99 -15.14
N VAL A 178 -6.38 5.21 -14.69
CA VAL A 178 -5.89 6.43 -15.34
C VAL A 178 -4.62 6.93 -14.65
N ARG A 179 -4.61 6.88 -13.31
CA ARG A 179 -3.47 7.27 -12.48
C ARG A 179 -3.64 6.77 -11.06
N ILE A 180 -2.54 6.64 -10.35
CA ILE A 180 -2.50 6.29 -8.94
C ILE A 180 -1.94 7.47 -8.15
N GLU A 181 -2.64 7.87 -7.08
CA GLU A 181 -2.26 9.02 -6.24
C GLU A 181 -2.05 8.60 -4.78
N PRO A 182 -1.18 9.27 -4.00
CA PRO A 182 -1.07 9.01 -2.57
C PRO A 182 -2.41 9.26 -1.86
N LEU A 183 -2.80 8.38 -0.93
CA LEU A 183 -4.06 8.53 -0.20
C LEU A 183 -4.01 9.73 0.74
N LEU A 184 -4.86 10.73 0.54
CA LEU A 184 -4.88 11.94 1.38
C LEU A 184 -5.89 11.90 2.53
N THR A 185 -6.77 10.89 2.56
CA THR A 185 -7.73 10.71 3.65
C THR A 185 -7.07 10.06 4.87
N PRO A 186 -7.42 10.47 6.10
CA PRO A 186 -6.94 9.82 7.31
C PRO A 186 -7.25 8.32 7.32
N SER A 187 -6.20 7.52 7.32
CA SER A 187 -6.29 6.06 7.32
C SER A 187 -5.05 5.47 7.98
N ALA A 188 -5.22 4.36 8.69
CA ALA A 188 -4.11 3.72 9.36
C ALA A 188 -4.34 2.21 9.45
N VAL A 189 -3.25 1.45 9.36
CA VAL A 189 -3.29 0.00 9.53
C VAL A 189 -1.98 -0.50 10.13
N LYS A 190 -2.08 -1.57 10.94
CA LYS A 190 -0.93 -2.32 11.44
C LYS A 190 -0.64 -3.45 10.46
N ILE A 191 0.61 -3.58 10.05
CA ILE A 191 1.08 -4.64 9.17
C ILE A 191 1.84 -5.66 10.01
N LYS A 192 1.43 -6.93 9.96
CA LYS A 192 2.10 -8.01 10.67
C LYS A 192 3.29 -8.50 9.83
N GLY A 193 4.46 -8.53 10.44
CA GLY A 193 5.67 -9.04 9.80
C GLY A 193 5.68 -10.57 9.69
N TRP A 194 6.71 -11.10 9.03
CA TRP A 194 6.84 -12.54 8.78
C TRP A 194 6.99 -13.37 10.07
N ASN A 195 7.56 -12.80 11.13
CA ASN A 195 7.76 -13.46 12.42
C ASN A 195 6.67 -13.15 13.47
N HIS A 196 5.52 -12.61 13.04
CA HIS A 196 4.39 -12.39 13.95
C HIS A 196 3.84 -13.73 14.48
N PRO A 197 3.61 -13.89 15.80
CA PRO A 197 3.36 -15.21 16.41
C PRO A 197 2.05 -15.89 15.97
N THR A 198 1.02 -15.13 15.61
CA THR A 198 -0.33 -15.65 15.32
C THR A 198 -0.79 -15.50 13.86
N ALA A 199 -0.17 -14.61 13.10
CA ALA A 199 -0.63 -14.22 11.77
C ALA A 199 0.54 -13.57 11.01
N SER A 200 1.44 -14.43 10.54
CA SER A 200 2.60 -14.02 9.75
C SER A 200 2.20 -13.59 8.35
N MET A 201 2.93 -12.62 7.80
CA MET A 201 3.01 -12.40 6.36
C MET A 201 3.44 -13.69 5.64
N LYS A 202 2.80 -14.01 4.51
CA LYS A 202 3.06 -15.25 3.75
C LYS A 202 3.43 -14.94 2.32
N LEU A 203 4.38 -15.71 1.80
CA LEU A 203 4.72 -15.74 0.39
C LEU A 203 4.39 -17.13 -0.15
N GLU A 204 3.36 -17.22 -0.98
CA GLU A 204 2.88 -18.46 -1.57
C GLU A 204 3.43 -18.61 -2.98
N LEU A 205 3.98 -19.78 -3.30
CA LEU A 205 4.67 -20.02 -4.56
C LEU A 205 4.22 -21.36 -5.16
N VAL A 206 3.79 -21.31 -6.42
CA VAL A 206 3.51 -22.49 -7.24
C VAL A 206 4.46 -22.47 -8.43
N TYR A 207 5.26 -23.52 -8.57
CA TYR A 207 6.22 -23.65 -9.67
C TYR A 207 6.26 -25.08 -10.21
N THR A 208 6.67 -25.20 -11.47
CA THR A 208 6.97 -26.47 -12.10
C THR A 208 8.48 -26.65 -12.13
N LYS A 209 8.94 -27.77 -11.56
CA LYS A 209 10.36 -28.11 -11.52
C LYS A 209 10.88 -28.42 -12.92
N GLY A 210 11.94 -27.75 -13.34
CA GLY A 210 12.62 -28.05 -14.60
C GLY A 210 13.27 -29.44 -14.56
N LYS A 211 13.28 -30.15 -15.69
CA LYS A 211 14.09 -31.38 -15.81
C LYS A 211 15.56 -30.99 -15.90
N VAL A 212 16.36 -31.45 -14.93
CA VAL A 212 17.81 -31.46 -15.07
C VAL A 212 18.14 -32.57 -16.06
N ASN A 213 18.68 -32.22 -17.22
CA ASN A 213 19.29 -33.17 -18.14
C ASN A 213 20.71 -33.49 -17.66
#